data_AF-A0A3F2RLK2-F1
#
_entry.id   AF-A0A3F2RLK2-F1
#
_cell.length_a   1.000
_cell.length_b   1.000
_cell.length_c   1.000
_cell.angle_alpha   90.00
_cell.angle_beta   90.00
_cell.angle_gamma   90.00
#
_symmetry.space_group_name_H-M   'P 1'
#
loop_
_entity.id
_entity.type
_entity.pdbx_description
1 polymer ?
#
loop_
_entity_poly.entity_id
_entity_poly.type
_entity_poly.pdbx_seq_one_letter_code
_entity_poly.pdbx_strand_id
1 'polypeptide(L)'
;MRGQERIPVGDTDSDIGVVKTDFMRQFGSVSNFSQVIYLDEETKGSHADIWFYREEVDKETDTKWLVNDDRTIRGKWLLYDQVLPLHDKPAFFLNVPVTVPRNASYLARAEYGANFMTPITMRMECIENMINGYTFYKTSFLTKFRYVVTFVVFVSALTLLAANFVPPLSRALRINKGKLGTKSRSPLEAAQRGFDKYFV
;
A
#
# COMPACT_ATOMS: atom_id res chain seq x y z
N MET A 1 10.17 17.07 11.41
CA MET A 1 9.09 16.17 10.96
C MET A 1 9.22 16.00 9.45
N ARG A 2 8.87 14.83 8.91
CA ARG A 2 8.75 14.64 7.45
C ARG A 2 7.80 15.73 6.94
N GLY A 3 8.06 16.33 5.78
CA GLY A 3 7.22 17.40 5.22
C GLY A 3 5.73 17.09 5.42
N GLN A 4 4.95 18.10 5.79
CA GLN A 4 3.56 18.06 6.28
C GLN A 4 2.52 17.54 5.26
N GLU A 5 2.88 16.48 4.55
CA GLU A 5 2.20 15.86 3.44
C GLU A 5 1.97 14.37 3.77
N ARG A 6 1.01 13.75 3.08
CA ARG A 6 0.80 12.30 3.17
C ARG A 6 2.06 11.53 2.80
N ILE A 7 2.22 10.34 3.37
CA ILE A 7 3.29 9.45 2.95
C ILE A 7 2.99 9.05 1.49
N PRO A 8 3.86 9.38 0.52
CA PRO A 8 3.53 9.30 -0.91
C PRO A 8 3.29 7.89 -1.44
N VAL A 9 3.59 6.84 -0.68
CA VAL A 9 3.40 5.44 -1.08
C VAL A 9 2.81 4.64 0.09
N GLY A 10 1.61 4.09 -0.10
CA GLY A 10 1.00 3.10 0.79
C GLY A 10 0.15 3.64 1.94
N ASP A 11 0.01 4.96 2.07
CA ASP A 11 -0.87 5.61 3.06
C ASP A 11 -2.18 6.03 2.36
N THR A 12 -3.28 5.42 2.77
CA THR A 12 -4.53 5.36 1.99
C THR A 12 -5.72 6.03 2.66
N ASP A 13 -5.50 6.39 3.91
CA ASP A 13 -6.45 6.69 4.96
C ASP A 13 -5.78 7.71 5.89
N SER A 14 -6.43 8.05 7.01
CA SER A 14 -5.86 8.98 7.98
C SER A 14 -6.33 8.63 9.37
N ASP A 15 -5.39 8.48 10.29
CA ASP A 15 -5.67 8.12 11.68
C ASP A 15 -5.70 9.34 12.59
N ILE A 16 -6.71 9.44 13.46
CA ILE A 16 -6.77 10.44 14.51
C ILE A 16 -6.96 9.80 15.89
N GLY A 17 -6.14 10.21 16.86
CA GLY A 17 -6.28 9.82 18.26
C GLY A 17 -7.14 10.82 19.02
N VAL A 18 -8.12 10.34 19.79
CA VAL A 18 -9.05 11.19 20.55
C VAL A 18 -9.22 10.65 21.97
N VAL A 19 -9.24 11.54 22.97
CA VAL A 19 -9.61 11.18 24.33
C VAL A 19 -11.12 10.91 24.36
N LYS A 20 -11.51 9.69 24.74
CA LYS A 20 -12.91 9.22 24.70
C LYS A 20 -13.83 10.10 25.54
N THR A 21 -13.40 10.52 26.72
CA THR A 21 -14.18 11.37 27.64
C THR A 21 -14.50 12.72 27.01
N ASP A 22 -13.52 13.35 26.36
CA ASP A 22 -13.70 14.62 25.65
C ASP A 22 -14.60 14.48 24.42
N PHE A 23 -14.42 13.41 23.63
CA PHE A 23 -15.29 13.12 22.50
C PHE A 23 -16.75 12.95 22.91
N MET A 24 -16.99 12.16 23.96
CA MET A 24 -18.34 11.92 24.46
C MET A 24 -18.95 13.19 25.07
N ARG A 25 -18.14 14.05 25.70
CA ARG A 25 -18.60 15.35 26.19
C ARG A 25 -19.02 16.27 25.05
N GLN A 26 -18.31 16.25 23.93
CA GLN A 26 -18.58 17.14 22.80
C GLN A 26 -19.74 16.67 21.93
N PHE A 27 -19.81 15.38 21.60
CA PHE A 27 -20.77 14.85 20.62
C PHE A 27 -21.87 13.99 21.25
N GLY A 28 -21.69 13.51 22.48
CA GLY A 28 -22.64 12.63 23.18
C GLY A 28 -22.65 11.18 22.67
N SER A 29 -22.42 10.95 21.38
CA SER A 29 -22.30 9.60 20.78
C SER A 29 -21.61 9.63 19.42
N VAL A 30 -21.15 8.46 18.96
CA VAL A 30 -20.65 8.28 17.58
C VAL A 30 -21.75 8.51 16.54
N SER A 31 -23.01 8.16 16.87
CA SER A 31 -24.16 8.40 15.97
C SER A 31 -24.36 9.89 15.71
N ASN A 32 -24.34 10.72 16.76
CA ASN A 32 -24.44 12.17 16.62
C ASN A 32 -23.24 12.74 15.85
N PHE A 33 -22.04 12.22 16.13
CA PHE A 33 -20.84 12.61 15.37
C PHE A 33 -20.99 12.30 13.87
N SER A 34 -21.55 11.14 13.52
CA SER A 34 -21.74 10.74 12.11
C SER A 34 -22.65 11.69 11.31
N GLN A 35 -23.53 12.44 11.98
CA GLN A 35 -24.38 13.45 11.35
C GLN A 35 -23.63 14.74 10.98
N VAL A 36 -22.49 15.00 11.61
CA VAL A 36 -21.68 16.22 11.36
C VAL A 36 -20.46 15.96 10.50
N ILE A 37 -20.09 14.68 10.28
CA ILE A 37 -19.03 14.35 9.32
C ILE A 37 -19.62 14.39 7.91
N TYR A 38 -18.98 15.15 7.03
CA TYR A 38 -19.33 15.16 5.61
C TYR A 38 -18.41 14.19 4.87
N LEU A 39 -18.98 13.14 4.28
CA LEU A 39 -18.30 12.30 3.30
C LEU A 39 -18.66 12.83 1.92
N ASP A 40 -17.69 13.42 1.22
CA ASP A 40 -17.84 13.78 -0.18
C ASP A 40 -17.99 12.49 -1.02
N GLU A 41 -19.05 12.41 -1.83
CA GLU A 41 -19.29 11.27 -2.72
C GLU A 41 -18.13 11.01 -3.69
N GLU A 42 -17.37 12.03 -4.07
CA GLU A 42 -16.17 11.88 -4.91
C GLU A 42 -15.01 11.16 -4.19
N THR A 43 -15.02 11.16 -2.85
CA THR A 43 -13.99 10.54 -2.02
C THR A 43 -14.35 9.13 -1.53
N LYS A 44 -15.48 8.59 -1.99
CA LYS A 44 -16.02 7.28 -1.59
C LYS A 44 -14.97 6.17 -1.72
N GLY A 45 -14.56 5.62 -0.59
CA GLY A 45 -13.49 4.62 -0.46
C GLY A 45 -12.24 5.11 0.27
N SER A 46 -12.04 6.43 0.38
CA SER A 46 -11.10 7.01 1.35
C SER A 46 -11.79 7.09 2.71
N HIS A 47 -11.07 6.76 3.78
CA HIS A 47 -11.61 6.81 5.14
C HIS A 47 -10.60 7.41 6.10
N ALA A 48 -11.08 7.75 7.29
CA ALA A 48 -10.26 8.15 8.41
C ALA A 48 -10.69 7.35 9.64
N ASP A 49 -9.72 6.81 10.36
CA ASP A 49 -9.96 6.02 11.56
C ASP A 49 -9.82 6.89 12.80
N ILE A 50 -10.72 6.66 13.76
CA ILE A 50 -10.74 7.37 15.04
C ILE A 50 -10.40 6.40 16.16
N TRP A 51 -9.25 6.64 16.79
CA TRP A 51 -8.73 5.83 17.88
C TRP A 51 -9.06 6.47 19.23
N PHE A 52 -9.92 5.80 19.99
CA PHE A 52 -10.35 6.30 21.30
C PHE A 52 -9.42 5.84 22.44
N TYR A 53 -8.76 6.80 23.07
CA TYR A 53 -7.97 6.58 24.28
C TYR A 53 -8.79 6.91 25.53
N ARG A 54 -8.67 6.08 26.56
CA ARG A 54 -9.20 6.37 27.91
C ARG A 54 -8.08 6.84 28.83
N GLU A 55 -8.42 7.70 29.77
CA GLU A 55 -7.49 8.14 30.81
C GLU A 55 -7.53 7.12 31.97
N GLU A 56 -6.37 6.64 32.38
CA GLU A 56 -6.20 5.82 33.57
C GLU A 56 -5.18 6.47 34.51
N VAL A 57 -5.35 6.29 35.82
CA VAL A 57 -4.41 6.76 36.84
C VAL A 57 -3.97 5.55 37.65
N ASP A 58 -2.66 5.32 37.67
CA ASP A 58 -2.05 4.34 38.56
C ASP A 58 -2.15 4.83 40.00
N LYS A 59 -2.77 4.04 40.87
CA LYS A 59 -3.03 4.41 42.28
C LYS A 59 -1.78 4.41 43.15
N GLU A 60 -0.73 3.68 42.76
CA GLU A 60 0.51 3.58 43.54
C GLU A 60 1.47 4.72 43.21
N THR A 61 1.56 5.08 41.94
CA THR A 61 2.52 6.07 41.43
C THR A 61 1.90 7.43 41.12
N ASP A 62 0.56 7.54 41.15
CA ASP A 62 -0.22 8.68 40.65
C ASP A 62 0.06 9.00 39.17
N THR A 63 0.65 8.05 38.43
CA THR A 63 0.99 8.24 37.02
C THR A 63 -0.26 8.17 36.17
N LYS A 64 -0.47 9.18 35.34
CA LYS A 64 -1.60 9.25 34.41
C LYS A 64 -1.22 8.71 33.02
N TRP A 65 -2.06 7.84 32.49
CA TRP A 65 -1.88 7.15 31.23
C TRP A 65 -3.04 7.41 30.27
N LEU A 66 -2.75 7.40 28.98
CA LEU A 66 -3.71 7.25 27.89
C LEU A 66 -3.63 5.80 27.41
N VAL A 67 -4.75 5.09 27.47
CA VAL A 67 -4.81 3.66 27.19
C VAL A 67 -5.74 3.36 26.03
N ASN A 68 -5.30 2.52 25.11
CA ASN A 68 -6.10 2.02 24.00
C ASN A 68 -5.85 0.51 23.81
N ASP A 69 -6.92 -0.28 23.75
CA ASP A 69 -6.82 -1.73 23.65
C ASP A 69 -6.87 -2.24 22.20
N ASP A 70 -7.16 -1.40 21.20
CA ASP A 70 -7.37 -1.82 19.82
C ASP A 70 -6.14 -2.50 19.24
N ARG A 71 -6.26 -3.77 18.85
CA ARG A 71 -5.17 -4.65 18.39
C ARG A 71 -4.25 -4.06 17.31
N THR A 72 -4.71 -3.09 16.54
CA THR A 72 -3.94 -2.47 15.45
C THR A 72 -2.98 -1.39 15.94
N ILE A 73 -3.25 -0.80 17.10
CA ILE A 73 -2.38 0.19 17.75
C ILE A 73 -1.26 -0.50 18.53
N ARG A 74 -0.03 -0.01 18.40
CA ARG A 74 1.14 -0.54 19.10
C ARG A 74 1.42 0.23 20.39
N GLY A 75 1.22 1.55 20.40
CA GLY A 75 1.31 2.41 21.58
C GLY A 75 0.08 2.30 22.48
N LYS A 76 -0.10 1.13 23.10
CA LYS A 76 -1.24 0.80 23.97
C LYS A 76 -1.36 1.68 25.21
N TRP A 77 -0.21 2.04 25.78
CA TRP A 77 -0.07 2.79 27.03
C TRP A 77 0.87 3.96 26.78
N LEU A 78 0.34 5.17 26.85
CA LEU A 78 1.08 6.39 26.58
C LEU A 78 1.04 7.28 27.82
N LEU A 79 2.18 7.82 28.24
CA LEU A 79 2.22 8.78 29.32
C LEU A 79 1.39 10.02 28.96
N TYR A 80 0.45 10.38 29.83
CA TYR A 80 -0.48 11.45 29.57
C TYR A 80 0.25 12.78 29.31
N ASP A 81 1.25 13.09 30.12
CA ASP A 81 2.03 14.33 30.07
C ASP A 81 2.99 14.43 28.89
N GLN A 82 3.24 13.34 28.17
CA GLN A 82 3.99 13.31 26.91
C GLN A 82 3.08 13.58 25.71
N VAL A 83 1.79 13.28 25.81
CA VAL A 83 0.83 13.46 24.72
C VAL A 83 0.05 14.76 24.87
N LEU A 84 -0.39 15.07 26.08
CA LEU A 84 -1.28 16.17 26.43
C LEU A 84 -0.64 17.15 27.43
N PRO A 85 -1.16 18.40 27.49
CA PRO A 85 -1.97 19.09 26.49
C PRO A 85 -1.31 19.14 25.10
N LEU A 86 -2.14 19.20 24.07
CA LEU A 86 -1.71 19.38 22.68
C LEU A 86 -0.99 20.73 22.52
N HIS A 87 -0.22 20.88 21.44
CA HIS A 87 0.37 22.17 21.12
C HIS A 87 -0.68 23.25 20.84
N ASP A 88 -0.49 24.45 21.42
CA ASP A 88 -1.38 25.60 21.20
C ASP A 88 -1.35 26.11 19.76
N LYS A 89 -0.19 26.00 19.10
CA LYS A 89 -0.02 26.37 17.69
C LYS A 89 -0.35 25.15 16.82
N PRO A 90 -1.28 25.28 15.85
CA PRO A 90 -1.57 24.19 14.94
C PRO A 90 -0.35 23.89 14.06
N ALA A 91 -0.16 22.60 13.75
CA ALA A 91 0.61 22.21 12.58
C ALA A 91 -0.32 22.20 11.37
N PHE A 92 0.25 21.97 10.19
CA PHE A 92 -0.55 21.76 8.98
C PHE A 92 -0.34 20.33 8.51
N PHE A 93 -1.40 19.73 7.98
CA PHE A 93 -1.38 18.48 7.26
C PHE A 93 -2.30 18.62 6.05
N LEU A 94 -1.78 18.44 4.84
CA LEU A 94 -2.53 18.66 3.60
C LEU A 94 -3.20 20.06 3.53
N ASN A 95 -2.49 21.09 3.98
CA ASN A 95 -2.98 22.47 4.12
C ASN A 95 -4.16 22.67 5.08
N VAL A 96 -4.52 21.66 5.87
CA VAL A 96 -5.51 21.77 6.94
C VAL A 96 -4.79 21.96 8.28
N PRO A 97 -5.18 22.93 9.11
CA PRO A 97 -4.63 23.07 10.45
C PRO A 97 -5.04 21.87 11.32
N VAL A 98 -4.07 21.24 11.96
CA VAL A 98 -4.27 20.09 12.86
C VAL A 98 -3.59 20.32 14.19
N THR A 99 -4.14 19.73 15.24
CA THR A 99 -3.50 19.68 16.55
C THR A 99 -2.49 18.54 16.60
N VAL A 100 -1.43 18.74 17.38
CA VAL A 100 -0.32 17.78 17.48
C VAL A 100 -0.04 17.50 18.96
N PRO A 101 0.28 16.25 19.32
CA PRO A 101 0.70 15.90 20.68
C PRO A 101 1.88 16.73 21.15
N ARG A 102 1.95 17.01 22.46
CA ARG A 102 3.07 17.72 23.10
C ARG A 102 4.44 17.17 22.70
N ASN A 103 4.55 15.85 22.63
CA ASN A 103 5.75 15.15 22.18
C ASN A 103 5.41 14.17 21.05
N ALA A 104 5.25 14.70 19.84
CA ALA A 104 4.98 13.89 18.65
C ALA A 104 6.02 12.78 18.40
N SER A 105 7.29 13.01 18.78
CA SER A 105 8.36 12.01 18.62
C SER A 105 8.24 10.84 19.61
N TYR A 106 7.77 11.11 20.84
CA TYR A 106 7.44 10.07 21.80
C TYR A 106 6.35 9.16 21.25
N LEU A 107 5.25 9.74 20.76
CA LEU A 107 4.13 8.99 20.21
C LEU A 107 4.55 8.18 18.97
N ALA A 108 5.24 8.82 18.02
CA ALA A 108 5.69 8.14 16.82
C ALA A 108 6.69 7.00 17.11
N ARG A 109 7.52 7.15 18.15
CA ARG A 109 8.41 6.07 18.61
C ARG A 109 7.64 4.93 19.27
N ALA A 110 6.59 5.22 20.03
CA ALA A 110 5.74 4.21 20.64
C ALA A 110 5.04 3.36 19.56
N GLU A 111 4.58 3.98 18.47
CA GLU A 111 3.91 3.28 17.37
C GLU A 111 4.89 2.58 16.42
N TYR A 112 5.93 3.27 15.97
CA TYR A 112 6.74 2.82 14.85
C TYR A 112 8.18 2.42 15.23
N GLY A 113 8.53 2.52 16.52
CA GLY A 113 9.85 2.19 17.07
C GLY A 113 10.88 3.31 16.91
N ALA A 114 12.11 3.06 17.37
CA ALA A 114 13.18 4.08 17.41
C ALA A 114 13.57 4.64 16.03
N ASN A 115 13.39 3.84 14.97
CA ASN A 115 13.77 4.18 13.60
C ASN A 115 12.59 4.73 12.76
N PHE A 116 11.57 5.31 13.40
CA PHE A 116 10.35 5.76 12.73
C PHE A 116 10.57 6.82 11.63
N MET A 117 11.67 7.58 11.71
CA MET A 117 12.07 8.57 10.70
C MET A 117 13.07 8.06 9.67
N THR A 118 13.59 6.85 9.84
CA THR A 118 14.58 6.28 8.93
C THR A 118 13.87 5.90 7.62
N PRO A 119 14.28 6.43 6.46
CA PRO A 119 13.70 6.03 5.18
C PRO A 119 13.92 4.52 4.96
N ILE A 120 12.85 3.74 4.93
CA ILE A 120 12.93 2.31 4.64
C ILE A 120 12.50 2.11 3.19
N THR A 121 13.45 1.84 2.30
CA THR A 121 13.18 1.48 0.90
C THR A 121 12.69 0.03 0.74
N MET A 122 12.69 -0.77 1.81
CA MET A 122 12.47 -2.22 1.78
C MET A 122 11.42 -2.73 2.76
N ARG A 123 10.40 -1.95 3.16
CA ARG A 123 9.23 -2.60 3.77
C ARG A 123 8.56 -3.41 2.66
N MET A 124 8.51 -4.72 2.83
CA MET A 124 7.74 -5.61 1.95
C MET A 124 6.27 -5.16 1.82
N GLU A 125 5.74 -4.40 2.79
CA GLU A 125 4.44 -3.69 2.71
C GLU A 125 4.37 -2.70 1.53
N CYS A 126 5.48 -2.02 1.18
CA CYS A 126 5.56 -1.14 0.01
C CYS A 126 5.69 -1.91 -1.30
N ILE A 127 6.38 -3.06 -1.29
CA ILE A 127 6.46 -3.97 -2.43
C ILE A 127 5.11 -4.65 -2.66
N GLU A 128 4.44 -5.07 -1.59
CA GLU A 128 3.08 -5.58 -1.58
C GLU A 128 2.12 -4.52 -2.09
N ASN A 129 2.24 -3.25 -1.71
CA ASN A 129 1.43 -2.17 -2.29
C ASN A 129 1.76 -1.85 -3.76
N MET A 130 3.01 -2.06 -4.20
CA MET A 130 3.39 -2.00 -5.62
C MET A 130 2.84 -3.19 -6.42
N ILE A 131 2.85 -4.39 -5.84
CA ILE A 131 2.41 -5.65 -6.48
C ILE A 131 0.89 -5.77 -6.45
N ASN A 132 0.27 -5.48 -5.30
CA ASN A 132 -1.18 -5.46 -5.05
C ASN A 132 -1.84 -4.13 -5.45
N GLY A 133 -1.11 -3.24 -6.14
CA GLY A 133 -1.74 -2.33 -7.09
C GLY A 133 -2.29 -1.01 -6.55
N TYR A 134 -1.68 -0.37 -5.55
CA TYR A 134 -2.13 0.98 -5.17
C TYR A 134 -2.00 2.01 -6.32
N THR A 135 -0.97 1.85 -7.18
CA THR A 135 -0.86 2.59 -8.46
C THR A 135 -1.75 2.01 -9.56
N PHE A 136 -2.20 0.76 -9.47
CA PHE A 136 -3.12 0.19 -10.45
C PHE A 136 -4.54 0.70 -10.21
N TYR A 137 -5.08 0.72 -8.98
CA TYR A 137 -6.49 1.06 -8.78
C TYR A 137 -6.84 2.53 -9.07
N LYS A 138 -5.94 3.48 -8.77
CA LYS A 138 -6.14 4.92 -9.04
C LYS A 138 -5.67 5.41 -10.41
N THR A 139 -5.03 4.57 -11.23
CA THR A 139 -4.62 4.99 -12.58
C THR A 139 -5.78 4.90 -13.57
N SER A 140 -5.84 5.87 -14.49
CA SER A 140 -6.85 5.89 -15.55
C SER A 140 -6.82 4.61 -16.38
N PHE A 141 -7.97 4.22 -16.94
CA PHE A 141 -8.07 3.04 -17.82
C PHE A 141 -7.01 3.05 -18.92
N LEU A 142 -6.72 4.22 -19.50
CA LEU A 142 -5.68 4.38 -20.52
C LEU A 142 -4.28 4.03 -20.01
N THR A 143 -3.96 4.40 -18.77
CA THR A 143 -2.65 4.11 -18.16
C THR A 143 -2.51 2.61 -17.88
N LYS A 144 -3.57 1.97 -17.37
CA LYS A 144 -3.64 0.51 -17.21
C LYS A 144 -3.43 -0.22 -18.53
N PHE A 145 -4.12 0.24 -19.58
CA PHE A 145 -3.98 -0.31 -20.93
C PHE A 145 -2.53 -0.18 -21.44
N ARG A 146 -1.89 0.98 -21.25
CA ARG A 146 -0.48 1.18 -21.61
C ARG A 146 0.46 0.23 -20.87
N TYR A 147 0.24 -0.04 -19.58
CA TYR A 147 1.04 -1.02 -18.85
C TYR A 147 0.87 -2.44 -19.37
N VAL A 148 -0.37 -2.87 -19.64
CA VAL A 148 -0.64 -4.18 -20.24
C VAL A 148 0.04 -4.32 -21.60
N VAL A 149 -0.11 -3.32 -22.47
CA VAL A 149 0.55 -3.32 -23.78
C VAL A 149 2.08 -3.37 -23.64
N THR A 150 2.65 -2.56 -22.76
CA THR A 150 4.10 -2.54 -22.51
C THR A 150 4.60 -3.89 -22.00
N PHE A 151 3.87 -4.52 -21.08
CA PHE A 151 4.20 -5.84 -20.55
C PHE A 151 4.15 -6.90 -21.65
N VAL A 152 3.08 -6.94 -22.44
CA VAL A 152 2.93 -7.89 -23.55
C VAL A 152 4.05 -7.71 -24.58
N VAL A 153 4.37 -6.47 -24.95
CA VAL A 153 5.47 -6.17 -25.89
C VAL A 153 6.80 -6.63 -25.31
N PHE A 154 7.09 -6.33 -24.04
CA PHE A 154 8.33 -6.70 -23.40
C PHE A 154 8.51 -8.22 -23.29
N VAL A 155 7.48 -8.93 -22.81
CA VAL A 155 7.48 -10.39 -22.73
C VAL A 155 7.61 -11.02 -24.12
N SER A 156 6.93 -10.48 -25.13
CA SER A 156 7.04 -10.97 -26.50
C SER A 156 8.45 -10.76 -27.06
N ALA A 157 9.04 -9.58 -26.85
CA ALA A 157 10.40 -9.28 -27.28
C ALA A 157 11.43 -10.18 -26.59
N LEU A 158 11.33 -10.38 -25.28
CA LEU A 158 12.18 -11.30 -24.53
C LEU A 158 12.01 -12.74 -25.00
N THR A 159 10.78 -13.18 -25.25
CA THR A 159 10.48 -14.53 -25.73
C THR A 159 11.09 -14.77 -27.12
N LEU A 160 10.97 -13.79 -28.03
CA LEU A 160 11.60 -13.85 -29.36
C LEU A 160 13.13 -13.81 -29.28
N LEU A 161 13.70 -12.99 -28.38
CA LEU A 161 15.15 -12.97 -28.13
C LEU A 161 15.64 -14.30 -27.58
N ALA A 162 14.98 -14.84 -26.56
CA ALA A 162 15.30 -16.13 -25.95
C ALA A 162 15.18 -17.28 -26.97
N ALA A 163 14.21 -17.20 -27.88
CA ALA A 163 14.04 -18.19 -28.94
C ALA A 163 15.25 -18.27 -29.90
N ASN A 164 16.07 -17.22 -30.01
CA ASN A 164 17.32 -17.31 -30.78
C ASN A 164 18.36 -18.24 -30.14
N PHE A 165 18.30 -18.41 -28.83
CA PHE A 165 19.27 -19.15 -28.01
C PHE A 165 18.72 -20.48 -27.47
N VAL A 166 17.38 -20.66 -27.45
CA VAL A 166 16.71 -21.84 -26.91
C VAL A 166 16.02 -22.62 -28.04
N PRO A 167 16.61 -23.72 -28.56
CA PRO A 167 16.10 -24.44 -29.73
C PRO A 167 14.68 -25.01 -29.61
N PRO A 168 14.22 -25.51 -28.45
CA PRO A 168 12.81 -25.90 -28.27
C PRO A 168 11.85 -24.72 -28.48
N LEU A 169 12.20 -23.54 -27.98
CA LEU A 169 11.39 -22.32 -28.08
C LEU A 169 11.36 -21.77 -29.52
N SER A 170 12.50 -21.78 -30.22
CA SER A 170 12.58 -21.46 -31.65
C SER A 170 11.64 -22.32 -32.50
N ARG A 171 11.56 -23.62 -32.19
CA ARG A 171 10.71 -24.58 -32.90
C ARG A 171 9.23 -24.34 -32.61
N ALA A 172 8.89 -24.12 -31.34
CA ALA A 172 7.51 -23.82 -30.93
C ALA A 172 6.99 -22.52 -31.58
N LEU A 173 7.83 -21.49 -31.68
CA LEU A 173 7.46 -20.20 -32.28
C LEU A 173 7.58 -20.19 -33.81
N ARG A 174 7.97 -21.32 -34.44
CA ARG A 174 8.20 -21.43 -35.89
C ARG A 174 9.04 -20.29 -36.45
N ILE A 175 10.01 -19.79 -35.67
CA ILE A 175 10.95 -18.77 -36.14
C ILE A 175 11.85 -19.49 -37.14
N ASN A 176 11.45 -19.49 -38.40
CA ASN A 176 12.31 -19.86 -39.50
C ASN A 176 13.44 -18.83 -39.51
N LYS A 177 14.60 -19.19 -38.97
CA LYS A 177 15.85 -18.49 -39.26
C LYS A 177 16.03 -18.60 -40.78
N GLY A 178 15.58 -17.58 -41.49
CA GLY A 178 15.58 -17.58 -42.95
C GLY A 178 17.01 -17.76 -43.43
N LYS A 179 17.34 -18.97 -43.88
CA LYS A 179 18.18 -19.09 -45.06
C LYS A 179 17.34 -18.49 -46.19
N LEU A 180 17.73 -17.30 -46.63
CA LEU A 180 17.42 -16.84 -47.97
C LEU A 180 17.86 -17.97 -48.92
N GLY A 181 16.92 -18.68 -49.54
CA GLY A 181 17.23 -19.72 -50.51
C GLY A 181 16.34 -20.94 -50.46
N THR A 182 15.41 -20.99 -51.41
CA THR A 182 15.04 -22.19 -52.19
C THR A 182 14.58 -23.44 -51.45
N LYS A 183 13.26 -23.65 -51.39
CA LYS A 183 12.51 -24.67 -52.16
C LYS A 183 11.22 -25.03 -51.43
N SER A 184 10.11 -24.85 -52.12
CA SER A 184 8.83 -25.49 -51.81
C SER A 184 9.05 -27.00 -51.62
N ARG A 185 8.63 -27.55 -50.48
CA ARG A 185 8.43 -28.99 -50.32
C ARG A 185 6.95 -29.28 -50.19
N SER A 186 6.51 -30.21 -51.03
CA SER A 186 5.14 -30.62 -51.27
C SER A 186 4.53 -31.38 -50.08
N PRO A 187 3.19 -31.56 -50.04
CA PRO A 187 2.47 -32.17 -48.91
C PRO A 187 2.71 -33.68 -48.73
N LEU A 188 3.66 -34.28 -49.45
CA LEU A 188 3.83 -35.73 -49.56
C LEU A 188 4.89 -36.33 -48.60
N GLU A 189 5.71 -35.53 -47.93
CA GLU A 189 6.66 -36.04 -46.92
C GLU A 189 6.03 -36.28 -45.53
N ALA A 190 4.79 -35.85 -45.30
CA ALA A 190 4.08 -36.01 -44.01
C ALA A 190 3.53 -37.43 -43.76
N ALA A 191 3.55 -38.32 -44.76
CA ALA A 191 2.96 -39.66 -44.66
C ALA A 191 3.96 -40.77 -44.29
N GLN A 192 5.24 -40.48 -44.07
CA GLN A 192 6.29 -41.52 -43.97
C GLN A 192 7.12 -41.55 -42.67
N ARG A 193 6.70 -40.89 -41.59
CA ARG A 193 7.29 -41.14 -40.27
C ARG A 193 6.24 -41.68 -39.32
N GLY A 194 6.35 -42.99 -39.09
CA GLY A 194 5.48 -43.79 -38.25
C GLY A 194 5.46 -43.37 -36.78
N PHE A 195 4.52 -43.97 -36.06
CA PHE A 195 4.26 -43.78 -34.64
C PHE A 195 5.52 -43.83 -33.77
N ASP A 196 5.92 -42.68 -33.23
CA ASP A 196 6.92 -42.62 -32.16
C ASP A 196 6.29 -43.17 -30.87
N LYS A 197 6.79 -44.34 -30.48
CA LYS A 197 6.59 -44.99 -29.18
C LYS A 197 7.30 -44.20 -28.08
N TYR A 198 6.61 -43.27 -27.43
CA TYR A 198 6.95 -42.85 -26.05
C TYR A 198 5.68 -42.39 -25.34
N PHE A 199 4.84 -43.34 -24.93
CA PHE A 199 3.90 -43.22 -23.82
C PHE A 199 3.39 -44.63 -23.48
N VAL A 200 4.17 -45.38 -22.69
CA VAL A 200 3.81 -46.14 -21.47
C VAL A 200 5.11 -46.33 -20.69
#